data_AF-A0A329RAF9-F1
#
_entry.id   AF-A0A329RAF9-F1
#
_cell.length_a   1.000
_cell.length_b   1.000
_cell.length_c   1.000
_cell.angle_alpha   90.00
_cell.angle_beta   90.00
_cell.angle_gamma   90.00
#
_symmetry.space_group_name_H-M   'P 1'
#
loop_
_entity.id
_entity.type
_entity.pdbx_description
1 polymer ?
#
loop_
_entity_poly.entity_id
_entity_poly.type
_entity_poly.pdbx_seq_one_letter_code
_entity_poly.pdbx_strand_id
1 'polypeptide(L)'
;MQGNASTRASIETKSFLQDIGVQLLDWPARSPDLIPIENVWAILTRKVYSHGKQYSSLQVLTAAVMEAWDSVTIKELRDLMDTMPSRCFEVARKGGDTTHYCYILLPLLWQKGA
;
A
#
# COMPACT_ATOMS: atom_id res chain seq x y z
N MET A 1 -2.59 3.24 -11.56
CA MET A 1 -3.57 3.19 -10.44
C MET A 1 -3.04 4.05 -9.30
N GLN A 2 -3.82 5.02 -8.81
CA GLN A 2 -3.44 5.88 -7.68
C GLN A 2 -4.68 6.26 -6.86
N GLY A 3 -4.52 6.47 -5.55
CA GLY A 3 -5.62 6.87 -4.68
C GLY A 3 -6.04 8.34 -4.85
N ASN A 4 -7.29 8.67 -4.51
CA ASN A 4 -7.89 9.98 -4.76
C ASN A 4 -7.61 11.04 -3.66
N ALA A 5 -6.37 11.13 -3.16
CA ALA A 5 -6.02 12.25 -2.26
C ALA A 5 -6.10 13.58 -3.03
N SER A 6 -6.45 14.68 -2.35
CA SER A 6 -6.71 15.97 -3.00
C SER A 6 -5.57 16.46 -3.89
N THR A 7 -4.32 16.27 -3.47
CA THR A 7 -3.13 16.61 -4.26
C THR A 7 -3.00 15.75 -5.53
N ARG A 8 -3.41 14.48 -5.49
CA ARG A 8 -3.39 13.52 -6.61
C ARG A 8 -4.60 13.65 -7.54
N ALA A 9 -5.61 14.41 -7.12
CA ALA A 9 -6.85 14.63 -7.87
C ALA A 9 -6.91 16.02 -8.55
N SER A 10 -5.85 16.84 -8.40
CA SER A 10 -5.77 18.16 -8.98
C SER A 10 -5.83 18.13 -10.52
N ILE A 11 -6.29 19.22 -11.12
CA ILE A 11 -6.37 19.35 -12.58
C ILE A 11 -4.97 19.26 -13.20
N GLU A 12 -4.00 19.95 -12.61
CA GLU A 12 -2.62 19.94 -13.12
C GLU A 12 -2.00 18.54 -13.10
N THR A 13 -2.16 17.78 -12.01
CA THR A 13 -1.66 16.41 -11.92
C THR A 13 -2.35 15.49 -12.94
N LYS A 14 -3.66 15.65 -13.17
CA LYS A 14 -4.38 14.88 -14.18
C LYS A 14 -3.94 15.21 -15.60
N SER A 15 -3.74 16.49 -15.91
CA SER A 15 -3.25 16.94 -17.22
C SER A 15 -1.86 16.38 -17.49
N PHE A 16 -0.93 16.53 -16.53
CA PHE A 16 0.43 16.01 -16.68
C PHE A 16 0.45 14.49 -16.94
N LEU A 17 -0.38 13.73 -16.21
CA LEU A 17 -0.47 12.27 -16.40
C LEU A 17 -1.03 11.90 -17.77
N GLN A 18 -1.98 12.67 -18.30
CA GLN A 18 -2.46 12.51 -19.68
C GLN A 18 -1.36 12.83 -20.70
N ASP A 19 -0.58 13.89 -20.47
CA ASP A 19 0.50 14.32 -21.37
C ASP A 19 1.62 13.27 -21.51
N ILE A 20 1.91 12.53 -20.42
CA ILE A 20 2.87 11.41 -20.46
C ILE A 20 2.24 10.06 -20.86
N GLY A 21 0.97 10.06 -21.31
CA GLY A 21 0.27 8.87 -21.81
C GLY A 21 -0.18 7.89 -20.72
N VAL A 22 -0.27 8.31 -19.46
CA VAL A 22 -0.72 7.46 -18.34
C VAL A 22 -2.25 7.51 -18.24
N GLN A 23 -2.89 6.38 -18.48
CA GLN A 23 -4.34 6.24 -18.24
C GLN A 23 -4.63 6.10 -16.75
N LEU A 24 -5.46 7.00 -16.23
CA LEU A 24 -5.95 6.93 -14.86
C LEU A 24 -7.23 6.09 -14.76
N LEU A 25 -7.29 5.28 -13.70
CA LEU A 25 -8.49 4.55 -13.32
C LEU A 25 -9.34 5.42 -12.41
N ASP A 26 -10.66 5.40 -12.62
CA ASP A 26 -11.60 6.00 -11.68
C ASP A 26 -11.53 5.24 -10.35
N TRP A 27 -11.19 5.97 -9.28
CA TRP A 27 -10.90 5.37 -7.98
C TRP A 27 -11.96 5.75 -6.94
N PRO A 28 -12.57 4.78 -6.24
CA PRO A 28 -13.52 5.08 -5.17
C PRO A 28 -12.83 5.81 -4.00
N ALA A 29 -13.54 6.77 -3.41
CA ALA A 29 -13.05 7.46 -2.23
C ALA A 29 -12.95 6.50 -1.03
N ARG A 30 -11.96 6.70 -0.16
CA ARG A 30 -11.77 5.94 1.10
C ARG A 30 -11.63 4.41 0.92
N SER A 31 -10.97 3.97 -0.14
CA SER A 31 -10.74 2.53 -0.40
C SER A 31 -9.26 2.14 -0.26
N PRO A 32 -8.66 2.15 0.95
CA PRO A 32 -7.28 1.70 1.17
C PRO A 32 -7.09 0.22 0.81
N ASP A 33 -8.14 -0.58 0.97
CA ASP A 33 -8.26 -2.01 0.65
C ASP A 33 -7.85 -2.33 -0.79
N LEU A 34 -8.11 -1.37 -1.67
CA LEU A 34 -7.87 -1.48 -3.10
C LEU A 34 -6.49 -0.94 -3.49
N ILE A 35 -5.69 -0.37 -2.57
CA ILE A 35 -4.38 0.21 -2.89
C ILE A 35 -3.27 -0.80 -2.51
N PRO A 36 -2.65 -1.52 -3.46
CA PRO A 36 -1.63 -2.52 -3.19
C PRO A 36 -0.43 -1.98 -2.45
N ILE A 37 -0.08 -0.70 -2.63
CA ILE A 37 1.11 -0.10 -1.98
C ILE A 37 1.05 -0.19 -0.46
N GLU A 38 -0.15 -0.12 0.14
CA GLU A 38 -0.34 -0.28 1.58
C GLU A 38 0.09 -1.68 2.05
N ASN A 39 -0.10 -2.69 1.20
CA ASN A 39 0.32 -4.06 1.49
C ASN A 39 1.81 -4.27 1.27
N VAL A 40 2.40 -3.56 0.31
CA VAL A 40 3.86 -3.52 0.15
C VAL A 40 4.51 -2.92 1.40
N TRP A 41 3.96 -1.82 1.93
CA TRP A 41 4.41 -1.26 3.21
C TRP A 41 4.33 -2.27 4.33
N ALA A 42 3.23 -3.02 4.45
CA ALA A 42 3.12 -4.07 5.47
C ALA A 42 4.13 -5.22 5.29
N ILE A 43 4.43 -5.63 4.04
CA ILE A 43 5.49 -6.62 3.76
C ILE A 43 6.83 -6.08 4.25
N LEU A 44 7.16 -4.83 3.93
CA LEU A 44 8.41 -4.19 4.36
C LEU A 44 8.49 -4.10 5.88
N THR A 45 7.44 -3.61 6.55
CA THR A 45 7.44 -3.51 8.02
C THR A 45 7.63 -4.87 8.67
N ARG A 46 6.99 -5.94 8.17
CA ARG A 46 7.20 -7.30 8.68
C ARG A 46 8.62 -7.81 8.49
N LYS A 47 9.27 -7.51 7.36
CA LYS A 47 10.68 -7.88 7.11
C LYS A 47 11.63 -7.10 8.02
N VAL A 48 11.46 -5.78 8.10
CA VAL A 48 12.29 -4.87 8.91
C VAL A 48 12.22 -5.21 10.40
N TYR A 49 11.03 -5.49 10.93
CA TYR A 49 10.81 -5.78 12.36
C TYR A 49 10.66 -7.28 12.65
N SER A 50 11.11 -8.14 11.73
CA SER A 50 11.08 -9.59 11.91
C SER A 50 11.77 -9.99 13.23
N HIS A 51 11.21 -11.00 13.91
CA HIS A 51 11.70 -11.48 15.21
C HIS A 51 11.79 -10.39 16.30
N GLY A 52 11.01 -9.31 16.17
CA GLY A 52 10.97 -8.23 17.17
C GLY A 52 12.20 -7.30 17.12
N LYS A 53 12.98 -7.33 16.04
CA LYS A 53 14.19 -6.49 15.86
C LYS A 53 13.88 -5.02 16.13
N GLN A 54 14.72 -4.36 16.92
CA GLN A 54 14.63 -2.93 17.23
C GLN A 54 15.86 -2.20 16.69
N TYR A 55 15.72 -0.90 16.46
CA TYR A 55 16.76 -0.06 15.87
C TYR A 55 17.07 1.12 16.78
N SER A 56 18.35 1.35 17.08
CA SER A 56 18.81 2.39 18.02
C SER A 56 19.12 3.73 17.36
N SER A 57 19.18 3.79 16.02
CA SER A 57 19.38 5.03 15.28
C SER A 57 18.66 5.03 13.94
N LEU A 58 18.43 6.24 13.42
CA LEU A 58 17.85 6.43 12.10
C LEU A 58 18.72 5.81 11.00
N GLN A 59 20.06 5.90 11.09
CA GLN A 59 20.92 5.32 10.06
C GLN A 59 20.77 3.79 9.96
N VAL A 60 20.71 3.11 11.11
CA VAL A 60 20.56 1.64 11.14
C VAL A 60 19.16 1.23 10.65
N LEU A 61 18.12 1.98 11.03
CA LEU A 61 16.77 1.74 10.52
C LEU A 61 16.69 1.93 9.01
N THR A 62 17.27 3.01 8.47
CA THR A 62 17.28 3.28 7.02
C THR A 62 17.98 2.17 6.26
N ALA A 63 19.15 1.71 6.74
CA ALA A 63 19.87 0.59 6.11
C ALA A 63 19.02 -0.69 6.09
N ALA A 64 18.34 -0.99 7.19
CA ALA A 64 17.46 -2.16 7.27
C ALA A 64 16.22 -2.05 6.38
N VAL A 65 15.66 -0.85 6.19
CA VAL A 65 14.55 -0.62 5.25
C VAL A 65 15.03 -0.86 3.81
N MET A 66 16.22 -0.38 3.45
CA MET A 66 16.80 -0.63 2.12
C MET A 66 17.06 -2.12 1.88
N GLU A 67 17.67 -2.80 2.86
CA GLU A 67 17.89 -4.26 2.80
C GLU A 67 16.56 -5.03 2.67
N ALA A 68 15.55 -4.65 3.45
CA ALA A 68 14.23 -5.25 3.37
C ALA A 68 13.59 -5.02 2.00
N TRP A 69 13.73 -3.82 1.42
CA TRP A 69 13.25 -3.50 0.08
C TRP A 69 13.93 -4.36 -0.99
N ASP A 70 15.25 -4.47 -0.96
CA ASP A 70 16.02 -5.29 -1.91
C ASP A 70 15.68 -6.78 -1.80
N SER A 71 15.25 -7.23 -0.61
CA SER A 71 14.78 -8.60 -0.38
C SER A 71 13.33 -8.87 -0.80
N VAL A 72 12.56 -7.85 -1.22
CA VAL A 72 11.21 -8.05 -1.75
C VAL A 72 11.33 -8.62 -3.16
N THR A 73 10.82 -9.83 -3.33
CA THR A 73 10.87 -10.52 -4.62
C THR A 73 9.79 -9.99 -5.56
N ILE A 74 10.09 -10.03 -6.86
CA ILE A 74 9.08 -9.75 -7.90
C ILE A 74 7.88 -10.71 -7.77
N LYS A 75 8.10 -11.93 -7.29
CA LYS A 75 7.01 -12.88 -7.04
C LYS A 75 6.06 -12.36 -5.96
N GLU A 76 6.56 -11.90 -4.81
CA GLU A 76 5.72 -11.32 -3.75
C GLU A 76 4.88 -10.14 -4.27
N LEU A 77 5.46 -9.30 -5.14
CA LEU A 77 4.75 -8.17 -5.76
C LEU A 77 3.70 -8.63 -6.76
N ARG A 78 4.01 -9.64 -7.60
CA ARG A 78 3.05 -10.22 -8.55
C ARG A 78 1.89 -10.90 -7.83
N ASP A 79 2.18 -11.76 -6.85
CA ASP A 79 1.16 -12.43 -6.05
C ASP A 79 0.21 -11.41 -5.42
N LEU A 80 0.75 -10.28 -4.93
CA LEU A 80 -0.06 -9.18 -4.40
C LEU A 80 -0.94 -8.53 -5.47
N MET A 81 -0.39 -8.22 -6.64
CA MET A 81 -1.15 -7.65 -7.76
C MET A 81 -2.26 -8.60 -8.25
N ASP A 82 -1.99 -9.90 -8.27
CA ASP A 82 -2.93 -10.94 -8.70
C ASP A 82 -4.14 -11.05 -7.75
N THR A 83 -4.06 -10.50 -6.53
CA THR A 83 -5.22 -10.41 -5.63
C THR A 83 -6.22 -9.31 -5.99
N MET A 84 -5.87 -8.36 -6.88
CA MET A 84 -6.71 -7.20 -7.20
C MET A 84 -8.13 -7.57 -7.67
N PRO A 85 -8.33 -8.53 -8.59
CA PRO A 85 -9.67 -8.94 -9.00
C PRO A 85 -10.52 -9.42 -7.82
N SER A 86 -9.94 -10.22 -6.92
CA SER A 86 -10.62 -10.73 -5.72
C SER A 86 -10.99 -9.62 -4.74
N ARG A 87 -10.13 -8.61 -4.57
CA ARG A 87 -10.42 -7.43 -3.74
C ARG A 87 -11.58 -6.62 -4.29
N CYS A 88 -11.56 -6.33 -5.59
CA CYS A 88 -12.66 -5.63 -6.26
C CYS A 88 -13.98 -6.39 -6.12
N PHE A 89 -13.94 -7.72 -6.29
CA PHE A 89 -15.11 -8.57 -6.09
C PHE A 89 -15.64 -8.52 -4.66
N GLU A 90 -14.77 -8.54 -3.64
CA GLU A 90 -15.22 -8.47 -2.25
C GLU A 90 -15.83 -7.11 -1.90
N VAL A 91 -15.23 -5.99 -2.36
CA VAL A 91 -15.79 -4.65 -2.18
C VAL A 91 -17.18 -4.56 -2.82
N ALA A 92 -17.34 -5.08 -4.05
CA ALA A 92 -18.62 -5.10 -4.74
C ALA A 92 -19.65 -5.95 -3.98
N ARG A 93 -19.27 -7.15 -3.52
CA ARG A 93 -20.12 -8.05 -2.74
C ARG A 93 -20.58 -7.41 -1.42
N LYS A 94 -19.74 -6.57 -0.81
CA LYS A 94 -20.04 -5.84 0.43
C LYS A 94 -20.75 -4.50 0.21
N GLY A 95 -21.13 -4.16 -1.04
CA GLY A 95 -21.79 -2.90 -1.34
C GLY A 95 -20.91 -1.67 -1.06
N GLY A 96 -19.59 -1.80 -1.16
CA GLY A 96 -18.62 -0.73 -0.90
C GLY A 96 -18.09 -0.66 0.54
N ASP A 97 -18.49 -1.57 1.44
CA ASP A 97 -17.97 -1.64 2.80
C ASP A 97 -16.57 -2.30 2.87
N THR A 98 -15.90 -2.12 4.01
CA THR A 98 -14.53 -2.54 4.28
C THR A 98 -14.31 -4.05 4.15
N THR A 99 -13.15 -4.40 3.61
CA THR A 99 -12.68 -5.76 3.39
C THR A 99 -11.57 -6.12 4.38
N HIS A 100 -11.27 -7.42 4.47
CA HIS A 100 -10.18 -7.89 5.32
C HIS A 100 -8.79 -7.39 4.84
N TYR A 101 -8.69 -6.90 3.60
CA TYR A 101 -7.48 -6.30 3.04
C TYR A 101 -7.11 -4.94 3.67
N CYS A 102 -8.06 -4.27 4.34
CA CYS A 102 -7.81 -3.02 5.07
C CYS A 102 -6.86 -3.20 6.27
N TYR A 103 -6.91 -4.38 6.90
CA TYR A 103 -6.32 -4.60 8.23
C TYR A 103 -4.83 -4.94 8.23
N ILE A 104 -4.18 -4.94 7.07
CA ILE A 104 -2.78 -5.40 6.96
C ILE A 104 -1.80 -4.39 7.60
N LEU A 105 -2.23 -3.15 7.86
CA LEU A 105 -1.44 -2.10 8.53
C LEU A 105 -1.87 -1.76 9.96
N LEU A 106 -3.05 -2.20 10.41
CA LEU A 106 -3.63 -1.78 11.69
C LEU A 106 -2.86 -2.26 12.94
N PRO A 107 -2.28 -3.47 13.00
CA PRO A 107 -1.55 -3.90 14.19
C PRO A 107 -0.22 -3.18 14.43
N LEU A 108 0.40 -2.62 13.39
CA LEU A 108 1.74 -2.01 13.49
C LEU A 108 1.70 -0.48 13.65
N LEU A 109 0.65 0.17 13.15
CA LEU A 109 0.48 1.63 13.29
C LEU A 109 -0.22 2.04 14.61
N TRP A 110 -0.95 1.13 15.29
CA TRP A 110 -1.71 1.45 16.50
C TRP A 110 -1.21 0.78 17.80
N GLN A 111 -0.02 0.20 17.82
CA GLN A 111 0.58 -0.35 19.06
C GLN A 111 1.30 0.68 19.94
N LYS A 112 1.21 1.98 19.64
CA LYS A 112 1.62 3.05 20.56
C LYS A 112 0.55 4.14 20.57
N GLY A 113 -0.34 4.12 21.56
CA GLY A 113 -1.26 5.21 21.81
C GLY A 113 -2.62 4.82 22.40
N ALA A 114 -2.62 4.23 23.60
CA ALA A 114 -3.64 4.42 24.63
C ALA A 114 -2.95 4.32 25.99
#